data_AF-A0A948Q229-F1
#
_entry.id   AF-A0A948Q229-F1
#
_cell.length_a   1.000
_cell.length_b   1.000
_cell.length_c   1.000
_cell.angle_alpha   90.00
_cell.angle_beta   90.00
_cell.angle_gamma   90.00
#
_symmetry.space_group_name_H-M   'P 1'
#
loop_
_entity.id
_entity.type
_entity.pdbx_description
1 polymer ?
#
loop_
_entity_poly.entity_id
_entity_poly.type
_entity_poly.pdbx_seq_one_letter_code
_entity_poly.pdbx_strand_id
1 'polypeptide(L)'
;ATAWARFSRIEAGRIMKRLGLEPGGGIPALVTCLQHRLYAHLNEQEVIEQTPERCVFRMKKCRVQDARKRKGLSDFPCKEVGIVEFANFAAAVDPRLVCRCVGCPPDQHPDGWYCAWEFTLEDQP
;
A
#
# COMPACT_ATOMS: atom_id res chain seq x y z
N ALA A 1 -4.51 -15.80 3.01
CA ALA A 1 -4.15 -14.53 3.70
C ALA A 1 -2.82 -14.62 4.47
N THR A 2 -2.53 -15.71 5.20
CA THR A 2 -1.36 -15.82 6.11
C THR A 2 0.01 -15.54 5.47
N ALA A 3 0.21 -15.97 4.22
CA ALA A 3 1.46 -15.72 3.49
C ALA A 3 1.70 -14.22 3.27
N TRP A 4 0.66 -13.48 2.84
CA TRP A 4 0.73 -12.03 2.62
C TRP A 4 0.96 -11.25 3.91
N ALA A 5 0.30 -11.63 5.01
CA ALA A 5 0.52 -10.99 6.31
C ALA A 5 1.99 -11.12 6.77
N ARG A 6 2.58 -12.32 6.65
CA ARG A 6 3.99 -12.54 6.98
C ARG A 6 4.94 -11.80 6.03
N PHE A 7 4.69 -11.91 4.72
CA PHE A 7 5.51 -11.27 3.70
C PHE A 7 5.55 -9.75 3.88
N SER A 8 4.41 -9.11 4.10
CA SER A 8 4.31 -7.64 4.20
C SER A 8 5.11 -7.08 5.37
N ARG A 9 5.09 -7.75 6.53
CA ARG A 9 5.90 -7.37 7.69
C ARG A 9 7.39 -7.56 7.44
N ILE A 10 7.77 -8.67 6.79
CA ILE A 10 9.17 -8.94 6.42
C ILE A 10 9.68 -7.91 5.40
N GLU A 11 8.86 -7.58 4.40
CA GLU A 11 9.20 -6.58 3.39
C GLU A 11 9.41 -5.20 4.04
N ALA A 12 8.46 -4.73 4.83
CA ALA A 12 8.57 -3.46 5.57
C ALA A 12 9.83 -3.41 6.44
N GLY A 13 10.05 -4.44 7.27
CA GLY A 13 11.22 -4.50 8.15
C GLY A 13 12.55 -4.52 7.39
N ARG A 14 12.62 -5.19 6.23
CA ARG A 14 13.82 -5.18 5.37
C ARG A 14 14.06 -3.81 4.74
N ILE A 15 13.00 -3.13 4.29
CA ILE A 15 13.08 -1.78 3.74
C ILE A 15 13.57 -0.82 4.83
N MET A 16 12.94 -0.81 5.99
CA MET A 16 13.31 0.05 7.12
C MET A 16 14.76 -0.16 7.54
N LYS A 17 15.18 -1.43 7.73
CA LYS A 17 16.58 -1.76 8.05
C LYS A 17 17.56 -1.25 7.01
N ARG A 18 17.24 -1.38 5.72
CA ARG A 18 18.09 -0.90 4.61
C ARG A 18 18.20 0.64 4.59
N LEU A 19 17.17 1.33 5.07
CA LEU A 19 17.10 2.80 5.10
C LEU A 19 17.53 3.39 6.44
N GLY A 20 17.82 2.57 7.46
CA GLY A 20 18.15 3.04 8.81
C GLY A 20 16.95 3.68 9.53
N LEU A 21 15.74 3.22 9.24
CA LEU A 21 14.51 3.70 9.87
C LEU A 21 14.12 2.80 11.05
N GLU A 22 13.82 3.41 12.19
CA GLU A 22 13.21 2.74 13.34
C GLU A 22 11.68 2.80 13.26
N PRO A 23 10.95 1.86 13.90
CA PRO A 23 9.50 1.93 14.00
C PRO A 23 9.02 3.21 14.69
N GLY A 24 7.86 3.71 14.29
CA GLY A 24 7.26 4.91 14.91
C GLY A 24 7.43 6.22 14.13
N GLY A 25 7.95 6.16 12.89
CA GLY A 25 8.18 7.33 12.06
C GLY A 25 6.92 7.89 11.34
N GLY A 26 5.72 7.38 11.65
CA GLY A 26 4.44 7.87 11.15
C GLY A 26 4.30 7.88 9.61
N ILE A 27 3.48 8.80 9.10
CA ILE A 27 3.22 8.96 7.67
C ILE A 27 4.49 9.22 6.84
N PRO A 28 5.45 10.08 7.27
CA PRO A 28 6.67 10.30 6.50
C PRO A 28 7.49 9.01 6.28
N ALA A 29 7.65 8.18 7.32
CA ALA A 29 8.33 6.90 7.20
C ALA A 29 7.56 5.92 6.31
N LEU A 30 6.22 5.87 6.43
CA LEU A 30 5.37 5.04 5.59
C LEU A 30 5.52 5.38 4.11
N VAL A 31 5.41 6.66 3.75
CA VAL A 31 5.51 7.13 2.35
C VAL A 31 6.89 6.77 1.77
N THR A 32 7.95 6.98 2.55
CA THR A 32 9.30 6.57 2.17
C THR A 32 9.35 5.05 1.91
N CYS A 33 8.81 4.23 2.83
CA CYS A 33 8.82 2.78 2.68
C CYS A 33 8.00 2.29 1.48
N LEU A 34 6.85 2.92 1.18
CA LEU A 34 6.00 2.59 0.03
C LEU A 34 6.76 2.75 -1.31
N GLN A 35 7.67 3.72 -1.41
CA GLN A 35 8.53 3.93 -2.59
C GLN A 35 9.58 2.83 -2.80
N HIS A 36 9.80 2.00 -1.79
CA HIS A 36 10.84 0.97 -1.79
C HIS A 36 10.29 -0.46 -1.81
N ARG A 37 8.97 -0.62 -1.96
CA ARG A 37 8.33 -1.94 -2.11
C ARG A 37 8.80 -2.63 -3.38
N LEU A 38 8.74 -3.96 -3.39
CA LEU A 38 9.21 -4.80 -4.50
C LEU A 38 8.65 -4.35 -5.85
N TYR A 39 7.36 -4.01 -5.90
CA TYR A 39 6.68 -3.61 -7.13
C TYR A 39 6.78 -2.12 -7.44
N ALA A 40 7.36 -1.29 -6.56
CA ALA A 40 7.37 0.17 -6.73
C ALA A 40 8.06 0.64 -8.03
N HIS A 41 8.96 -0.18 -8.57
CA HIS A 41 9.66 0.07 -9.83
C HIS A 41 8.98 -0.54 -11.07
N LEU A 42 7.98 -1.41 -10.86
CA LEU A 42 7.22 -2.08 -11.93
C LEU A 42 5.90 -1.38 -12.24
N ASN A 43 5.39 -0.64 -11.24
CA ASN A 43 4.12 0.04 -11.26
C ASN A 43 4.31 1.56 -11.25
N GLU A 44 3.26 2.30 -11.61
CA GLU A 44 3.22 3.75 -11.43
C GLU A 44 2.33 4.04 -10.21
N GLN A 45 2.90 4.66 -9.18
CA GLN A 45 2.22 4.93 -7.91
C GLN A 45 2.43 6.38 -7.48
N GLU A 46 1.46 6.92 -6.74
CA GLU A 46 1.51 8.28 -6.22
C GLU A 46 0.99 8.34 -4.79
N VAL A 47 1.39 9.39 -4.07
CA VAL A 47 0.81 9.76 -2.78
C VAL A 47 0.22 11.15 -2.93
N ILE A 48 -1.03 11.30 -2.51
CA ILE A 48 -1.75 12.56 -2.49
C ILE A 48 -2.27 12.83 -1.07
N GLU A 49 -2.76 14.05 -0.83
CA GLU A 49 -3.35 14.45 0.47
C GLU A 49 -2.41 14.15 1.66
N GLN A 50 -1.10 14.26 1.45
CA GLN A 50 -0.11 13.97 2.48
C GLN A 50 -0.04 15.10 3.52
N THR A 51 -0.29 14.73 4.75
CA THR A 51 -0.16 15.52 5.97
C THR A 51 0.67 14.71 6.98
N PRO A 52 1.03 15.25 8.16
CA PRO A 52 1.76 14.47 9.14
C PRO A 52 0.99 13.25 9.68
N GLU A 53 -0.35 13.31 9.69
CA GLU A 53 -1.22 12.27 10.26
C GLU A 53 -2.03 11.48 9.22
N ARG A 54 -2.01 11.88 7.95
CA ARG A 54 -2.79 11.21 6.90
C ARG A 54 -2.09 11.25 5.54
N CYS A 55 -2.25 10.19 4.75
CA CYS A 55 -2.00 10.23 3.30
C CYS A 55 -2.92 9.28 2.53
N VAL A 56 -3.10 9.53 1.23
CA VAL A 56 -3.76 8.60 0.32
C VAL A 56 -2.78 8.14 -0.75
N PHE A 57 -2.50 6.84 -0.76
CA PHE A 57 -1.67 6.17 -1.74
C PHE A 57 -2.51 5.63 -2.89
N ARG A 58 -2.09 5.84 -4.13
CA ARG A 58 -2.78 5.34 -5.33
C ARG A 58 -1.85 4.58 -6.25
N MET A 59 -2.38 3.50 -6.81
CA MET A 59 -1.72 2.69 -7.84
C MET A 59 -2.29 3.07 -9.21
N LYS A 60 -1.62 3.99 -9.92
CA LYS A 60 -2.04 4.47 -11.24
C LYS A 60 -1.92 3.39 -12.32
N LYS A 61 -0.80 2.67 -12.34
CA LYS A 61 -0.59 1.52 -13.23
C LYS A 61 -0.21 0.31 -12.44
N CYS A 62 -0.91 -0.79 -12.66
CA CYS A 62 -0.64 -2.06 -12.02
C CYS A 62 -0.31 -3.10 -13.09
N ARG A 63 0.91 -3.62 -13.06
CA ARG A 63 1.40 -4.60 -14.04
C ARG A 63 0.47 -5.81 -14.22
N VAL A 64 -0.15 -6.26 -13.12
CA VAL A 64 -1.12 -7.37 -13.13
C VAL A 64 -2.40 -6.97 -13.88
N GLN A 65 -2.97 -5.82 -13.55
CA GLN A 65 -4.21 -5.35 -14.19
C GLN A 65 -3.99 -5.01 -15.66
N ASP A 66 -2.89 -4.33 -15.99
CA ASP A 66 -2.52 -4.04 -17.38
C ASP A 66 -2.38 -5.32 -18.21
N ALA A 67 -1.80 -6.38 -17.62
CA ALA A 67 -1.66 -7.67 -18.30
C ALA A 67 -3.01 -8.35 -18.54
N ARG A 68 -3.98 -8.19 -17.65
CA ARG A 68 -5.34 -8.72 -17.80
C ARG A 68 -6.14 -7.93 -18.82
N LYS A 69 -6.07 -6.60 -18.75
CA LYS A 69 -6.68 -5.69 -19.74
C LYS A 69 -6.21 -5.98 -21.16
N ARG A 70 -4.89 -6.18 -21.38
CA ARG A 70 -4.34 -6.60 -22.69
C ARG A 70 -4.89 -7.93 -23.20
N LYS A 71 -5.35 -8.81 -22.30
CA LYS A 71 -5.95 -10.11 -22.63
C LYS A 71 -7.48 -10.06 -22.72
N GLY A 72 -8.10 -8.89 -22.59
CA GLY A 72 -9.56 -8.74 -22.54
C GLY A 72 -10.20 -9.39 -21.30
N LEU A 73 -9.42 -9.60 -20.23
CA LEU A 73 -9.91 -10.17 -18.98
C LEU A 73 -10.37 -9.05 -18.03
N SER A 74 -11.37 -9.35 -17.20
CA SER A 74 -11.78 -8.48 -16.08
C SER A 74 -10.62 -8.25 -15.11
N ASP A 75 -10.68 -7.16 -14.34
CA ASP A 75 -9.68 -6.88 -13.33
C ASP A 75 -9.56 -8.01 -12.30
N PHE A 76 -8.33 -8.25 -11.85
CA PHE A 76 -8.05 -9.21 -10.81
C PHE A 76 -8.58 -8.70 -9.46
N PRO A 77 -9.37 -9.48 -8.71
CA PRO A 77 -9.98 -9.05 -7.45
C PRO A 77 -8.95 -9.04 -6.31
N CYS A 78 -8.03 -8.07 -6.30
CA CYS A 78 -6.93 -7.99 -5.33
C CYS A 78 -7.30 -7.38 -3.97
N LYS A 79 -8.51 -6.82 -3.79
CA LYS A 79 -8.92 -6.11 -2.56
C LYS A 79 -8.66 -6.88 -1.27
N GLU A 80 -9.11 -8.13 -1.17
CA GLU A 80 -8.94 -8.96 0.04
C GLU A 80 -7.48 -9.18 0.42
N VAL A 81 -6.61 -9.33 -0.59
CA VAL A 81 -5.16 -9.42 -0.37
C VAL A 81 -4.60 -8.08 0.05
N GLY A 82 -4.99 -7.00 -0.64
CA GLY A 82 -4.55 -5.64 -0.37
C GLY A 82 -4.86 -5.19 1.06
N ILE A 83 -6.05 -5.50 1.59
CA ILE A 83 -6.42 -5.15 2.98
C ILE A 83 -5.41 -5.74 3.96
N VAL A 84 -5.08 -7.02 3.80
CA VAL A 84 -4.10 -7.69 4.67
C VAL A 84 -2.70 -7.12 4.44
N GLU A 85 -2.32 -6.92 3.19
CA GLU A 85 -0.98 -6.48 2.80
C GLU A 85 -0.66 -5.07 3.30
N PHE A 86 -1.49 -4.09 2.97
CA PHE A 86 -1.26 -2.69 3.32
C PHE A 86 -1.41 -2.43 4.82
N ALA A 87 -2.37 -3.07 5.51
CA ALA A 87 -2.51 -2.94 6.96
C ALA A 87 -1.28 -3.51 7.69
N ASN A 88 -0.81 -4.71 7.31
CA ASN A 88 0.35 -5.30 7.96
C ASN A 88 1.67 -4.61 7.60
N PHE A 89 1.78 -4.08 6.38
CA PHE A 89 2.94 -3.27 5.99
C PHE A 89 3.00 -1.97 6.80
N ALA A 90 1.88 -1.23 6.89
CA ALA A 90 1.81 0.01 7.64
C ALA A 90 2.07 -0.18 9.13
N ALA A 91 1.43 -1.18 9.76
CA ALA A 91 1.64 -1.49 11.18
C ALA A 91 3.08 -1.93 11.51
N ALA A 92 3.82 -2.49 10.53
CA ALA A 92 5.23 -2.80 10.71
C ALA A 92 6.13 -1.55 10.66
N VAL A 93 5.72 -0.51 9.94
CA VAL A 93 6.41 0.80 9.91
C VAL A 93 6.11 1.60 11.18
N ASP A 94 4.85 1.64 11.58
CA ASP A 94 4.41 2.26 12.83
C ASP A 94 3.11 1.58 13.28
N PRO A 95 3.04 0.99 14.48
CA PRO A 95 1.87 0.26 14.95
C PRO A 95 0.62 1.13 15.11
N ARG A 96 0.75 2.47 15.10
CA ARG A 96 -0.35 3.44 15.15
C ARG A 96 -0.99 3.70 13.79
N LEU A 97 -0.39 3.24 12.70
CA LEU A 97 -0.92 3.46 11.35
C LEU A 97 -2.08 2.50 11.07
N VAL A 98 -3.22 3.08 10.73
CA VAL A 98 -4.40 2.36 10.26
C VAL A 98 -4.54 2.53 8.75
N CYS A 99 -4.97 1.47 8.07
CA CYS A 99 -5.16 1.46 6.62
C CYS A 99 -6.63 1.21 6.28
N ARG A 100 -7.18 2.05 5.39
CA ARG A 100 -8.53 1.92 4.85
C ARG A 100 -8.50 1.82 3.33
N CYS A 101 -9.23 0.85 2.78
CA CYS A 101 -9.42 0.72 1.34
C CYS A 101 -10.36 1.84 0.85
N VAL A 102 -9.88 2.69 -0.06
CA VAL A 102 -10.71 3.71 -0.73
C VAL A 102 -11.37 3.14 -1.98
N GLY A 103 -10.65 2.27 -2.70
CA GLY A 103 -11.17 1.52 -3.83
C GLY A 103 -10.13 0.53 -4.33
N CYS A 104 -10.57 -0.68 -4.68
CA CYS A 104 -9.70 -1.73 -5.21
C CYS A 104 -10.57 -2.81 -5.86
N PRO A 105 -10.21 -3.33 -7.05
CA PRO A 105 -10.91 -4.45 -7.67
C PRO A 105 -11.20 -5.59 -6.69
N PRO A 106 -12.43 -6.13 -6.67
CA PRO A 106 -13.45 -6.00 -7.71
C PRO A 106 -14.36 -4.76 -7.58
N ASP A 107 -14.11 -3.86 -6.62
CA ASP A 107 -14.86 -2.61 -6.53
C ASP A 107 -14.64 -1.77 -7.79
N GLN A 108 -15.62 -0.93 -8.11
CA GLN A 108 -15.44 0.08 -9.16
C GLN A 108 -14.37 1.09 -8.76
N HIS A 109 -13.57 1.49 -9.75
CA HIS A 109 -12.55 2.51 -9.62
C HIS A 109 -12.54 3.38 -10.88
N PRO A 110 -12.08 4.63 -10.80
CA PRO A 110 -11.95 5.50 -11.97
C PRO A 110 -10.81 5.02 -12.89
N ASP A 111 -10.77 5.51 -14.12
CA ASP A 111 -9.72 5.16 -15.10
C ASP A 111 -8.31 5.63 -14.69
N GLY A 112 -8.21 6.60 -13.77
CA GLY A 112 -6.94 7.20 -13.36
C GLY A 112 -6.08 6.34 -12.43
N TRP A 113 -6.66 5.32 -11.77
CA TRP A 113 -5.95 4.42 -10.85
C TRP A 113 -6.71 3.12 -10.63
N TYR A 114 -5.99 2.05 -10.29
CA TYR A 114 -6.55 0.73 -10.01
C TYR A 114 -6.88 0.50 -8.54
N CYS A 115 -6.04 0.95 -7.62
CA CYS A 115 -6.38 0.89 -6.20
C CYS A 115 -5.90 2.12 -5.45
N ALA A 116 -6.62 2.46 -4.38
CA ALA A 116 -6.36 3.58 -3.51
C ALA A 116 -6.51 3.16 -2.05
N TRP A 117 -5.55 3.57 -1.23
CA TRP A 117 -5.43 3.21 0.18
C TRP A 117 -5.16 4.45 0.99
N GLU A 118 -6.01 4.69 1.97
CA GLU A 118 -5.85 5.77 2.92
C GLU A 118 -5.13 5.24 4.15
N PHE A 119 -4.14 6.00 4.61
CA PHE A 119 -3.44 5.75 5.85
C PHE A 119 -3.65 6.90 6.80
N THR A 120 -3.95 6.59 8.05
CA THR A 120 -4.10 7.56 9.13
C THR A 120 -3.22 7.13 10.30
N LEU A 121 -2.59 8.11 10.93
CA LEU A 121 -1.89 7.93 12.19
C LEU A 121 -2.88 8.23 13.31
N GLU A 122 -3.20 7.23 14.11
CA GLU A 122 -4.04 7.41 15.27
C GLU A 122 -3.17 7.66 16.51
N ASP A 123 -3.56 8.62 17.35
CA ASP A 123 -3.03 8.66 18.70
C ASP A 123 -3.46 7.37 19.41
N GLN A 124 -2.51 6.71 20.09
CA GLN A 124 -2.87 5.50 20.85
C GLN A 124 -4.00 5.86 21.85
N PRO A 125 -5.02 5.01 22.01
CA PRO A 125 -5.89 5.12 23.17
C PRO A 125 -5.12 4.93 24.49
#